data_AF-A0A3D5SZ94-F1
#
_entry.id   AF-A0A3D5SZ94-F1
#
_cell.length_a   1.000
_cell.length_b   1.000
_cell.length_c   1.000
_cell.angle_alpha   90.00
_cell.angle_beta   90.00
_cell.angle_gamma   90.00
#
_symmetry.space_group_name_H-M   'P 1'
#
loop_
_entity.id
_entity.type
_entity.pdbx_description
1 polymer ?
#
loop_
_entity_poly.entity_id
_entity_poly.type
_entity_poly.pdbx_seq_one_letter_code
_entity_poly.pdbx_strand_id
1 'polypeptide(L)'
;QSVTGSREDEETLRETAVREVAEETGIDATAHRLTDWNIVNRFEIYREWRSRYAPGVTHNTEHVFGLELPQPLPVTLAPDEHRAHLWLPWREAAQKVFSWSNRDAILVLPRRTRAA
;
A
#
# COMPACT_ATOMS: atom_id res chain seq x y z
N GLN A 1 -1.88 -0.38 -8.45
CA GLN A 1 -1.35 0.32 -7.27
C GLN A 1 -1.50 -0.63 -6.10
N SER A 2 -0.70 -0.50 -5.05
CA SER A 2 -1.08 -1.05 -3.74
C SER A 2 -2.14 -0.15 -3.09
N VAL A 3 -2.68 -0.58 -1.95
CA VAL A 3 -3.34 0.33 -0.99
C VAL A 3 -2.29 1.35 -0.50
N THR A 4 -2.63 2.64 -0.47
CA THR A 4 -1.72 3.71 -0.07
C THR A 4 -2.50 4.89 0.52
N GLY A 5 -2.10 5.33 1.70
CA GLY A 5 -2.78 6.42 2.36
C GLY A 5 -1.87 7.32 3.18
N SER A 6 -2.39 8.50 3.51
CA SER A 6 -1.71 9.43 4.40
C SER A 6 -2.03 9.11 5.84
N ARG A 7 -1.03 9.24 6.71
CA ARG A 7 -1.27 9.18 8.16
C ARG A 7 -2.03 10.43 8.58
N GLU A 8 -3.19 10.24 9.20
CA GLU A 8 -4.03 11.33 9.68
C GLU A 8 -3.78 11.55 11.17
N ASP A 9 -3.89 12.81 11.61
CA ASP A 9 -3.79 13.23 13.00
C ASP A 9 -2.65 12.54 13.79
N GLU A 10 -3.00 11.89 14.90
CA GLU A 10 -2.09 11.18 15.80
C GLU A 10 -2.12 9.66 15.57
N GLU A 11 -2.70 9.18 14.46
CA GLU A 11 -2.73 7.76 14.14
C GLU A 11 -1.31 7.16 14.14
N THR A 12 -1.21 5.94 14.64
CA THR A 12 -0.04 5.09 14.41
C THR A 12 -0.01 4.65 12.95
N LEU A 13 1.18 4.34 12.44
CA LEU A 13 1.34 3.81 11.07
C LEU A 13 0.51 2.53 10.83
N ARG A 14 0.31 1.72 11.88
CA ARG A 14 -0.50 0.51 11.81
C ARG A 14 -1.99 0.86 11.70
N GLU A 15 -2.48 1.81 12.48
CA GLU A 15 -3.88 2.26 12.41
C GLU A 15 -4.21 2.81 11.03
N THR A 16 -3.34 3.67 10.49
CA THR A 16 -3.46 4.16 9.11
C THR A 16 -3.51 3.00 8.11
N ALA A 17 -2.58 2.03 8.19
CA ALA A 17 -2.59 0.89 7.27
C ALA A 17 -3.87 0.03 7.39
N VAL A 18 -4.44 -0.11 8.59
CA VAL A 18 -5.71 -0.82 8.79
C VAL A 18 -6.87 -0.05 8.18
N ARG A 19 -6.97 1.25 8.45
CA ARG A 19 -8.03 2.13 7.94
C ARG A 19 -8.03 2.14 6.41
N GLU A 20 -6.88 2.38 5.80
CA GLU A 20 -6.75 2.48 4.33
C GLU A 20 -7.10 1.16 3.64
N VAL A 21 -6.71 0.01 4.19
CA VAL A 21 -7.12 -1.28 3.61
C VAL A 21 -8.64 -1.45 3.68
N ALA A 22 -9.27 -1.07 4.79
CA ALA A 22 -10.71 -1.16 4.95
C ALA A 22 -11.44 -0.18 4.00
N GLU A 23 -11.00 1.06 3.91
CA GLU A 23 -11.58 2.10 3.07
C GLU A 23 -11.43 1.77 1.58
N GLU A 24 -10.22 1.41 1.13
CA GLU A 24 -9.94 1.20 -0.30
C GLU A 24 -10.46 -0.14 -0.85
N THR A 25 -10.55 -1.18 0.00
CA THR A 25 -10.82 -2.56 -0.47
C THR A 25 -11.97 -3.29 0.24
N GLY A 26 -12.47 -2.75 1.35
CA GLY A 26 -13.46 -3.40 2.21
C GLY A 26 -12.91 -4.57 3.03
N ILE A 27 -11.60 -4.83 3.00
CA ILE A 27 -10.97 -5.92 3.76
C ILE A 27 -10.66 -5.45 5.18
N ASP A 28 -11.06 -6.23 6.18
CA ASP A 28 -10.63 -6.01 7.56
C ASP A 28 -9.21 -6.55 7.77
N ALA A 29 -8.22 -5.65 7.76
CA ALA A 29 -6.83 -6.02 7.99
C ALA A 29 -6.55 -6.54 9.41
N THR A 30 -7.41 -6.26 10.40
CA THR A 30 -7.23 -6.72 11.78
C THR A 30 -7.52 -8.22 11.94
N ALA A 31 -8.32 -8.79 11.03
CA ALA A 31 -8.61 -10.22 10.96
C ALA A 31 -7.45 -11.05 10.37
N HIS A 32 -6.36 -10.41 9.96
CA HIS A 32 -5.29 -11.00 9.18
C HIS A 32 -3.91 -10.58 9.68
N ARG A 33 -2.86 -11.23 9.15
CA ARG A 33 -1.48 -10.90 9.53
C ARG A 33 -1.04 -9.65 8.77
N LEU A 34 -1.22 -8.49 9.42
CA LEU A 34 -0.62 -7.23 9.02
C LEU A 34 0.74 -7.05 9.71
N THR A 35 1.82 -6.99 8.94
CA THR A 35 3.21 -6.92 9.45
C THR A 35 3.93 -5.71 8.91
N ASP A 36 4.53 -4.92 9.80
CA ASP A 36 5.47 -3.85 9.43
C ASP A 36 6.75 -4.49 8.88
N TRP A 37 7.10 -4.15 7.63
CA TRP A 37 8.30 -4.69 6.99
C TRP A 37 9.58 -3.95 7.35
N ASN A 38 9.47 -2.88 8.15
CA ASN A 38 10.55 -1.97 8.51
C ASN A 38 11.28 -1.43 7.27
N ILE A 39 10.52 -1.20 6.19
CA ILE A 39 10.99 -0.55 4.97
C ILE A 39 10.37 0.84 4.93
N VAL A 40 11.23 1.84 4.76
CA VAL A 40 10.82 3.24 4.61
C VAL A 40 11.43 3.79 3.32
N ASN A 41 10.57 4.25 2.43
CA ASN A 41 10.96 4.89 1.18
C ASN A 41 10.75 6.40 1.31
N ARG A 42 11.69 7.20 0.77
CA ARG A 42 11.50 8.64 0.64
C ARG A 42 11.73 9.05 -0.80
N PHE A 43 10.73 9.67 -1.42
CA PHE A 43 10.78 10.06 -2.83
C PHE A 43 10.15 11.41 -3.07
N GLU A 44 10.55 12.06 -4.16
CA GLU A 44 9.91 13.29 -4.61
C GLU A 44 8.47 12.99 -5.05
N ILE A 45 7.54 13.83 -4.60
CA ILE A 45 6.13 13.75 -4.99
C ILE A 45 6.04 14.18 -6.46
N TYR A 46 5.40 13.35 -7.28
CA TYR A 46 5.14 13.68 -8.69
C TYR A 46 4.46 15.04 -8.81
N ARG A 47 4.91 15.81 -9.81
CA ARG A 47 4.52 17.21 -9.97
C ARG A 47 3.00 17.38 -10.06
N GLU A 48 2.33 16.42 -10.70
CA GLU A 48 0.89 16.35 -10.90
C GLU A 48 0.10 16.14 -9.60
N TRP A 49 0.73 15.58 -8.56
CA TRP A 49 0.09 15.29 -7.26
C TRP A 49 0.50 16.26 -6.17
N ARG A 50 1.54 17.04 -6.39
CA ARG A 50 2.09 17.97 -5.40
C ARG A 50 1.09 19.04 -4.93
N SER A 51 0.10 19.38 -5.74
CA SER A 51 -0.98 20.29 -5.36
C SER A 51 -1.89 19.75 -4.24
N ARG A 52 -1.89 18.43 -4.00
CA ARG A 52 -2.62 17.81 -2.90
C ARG A 52 -1.91 17.97 -1.55
N TYR A 53 -0.65 18.40 -1.55
CA TYR A 53 0.16 18.56 -0.36
C TYR A 53 0.29 20.03 0.02
N ALA A 54 0.60 20.28 1.29
CA ALA A 54 0.81 21.64 1.80
C ALA A 54 1.94 22.36 1.04
N PRO A 55 1.91 23.71 0.95
CA PRO A 55 2.95 24.49 0.29
C PRO A 55 4.36 24.14 0.79
N GLY A 56 5.29 23.93 -0.15
CA GLY A 56 6.68 23.57 0.16
C GLY A 56 6.94 22.08 0.38
N VAL A 57 5.90 21.25 0.53
CA VAL A 57 6.05 19.80 0.59
C VAL A 57 6.48 19.27 -0.78
N THR A 58 7.60 18.56 -0.79
CA THR A 58 8.32 18.09 -1.99
C THR A 58 8.45 16.58 -2.01
N HIS A 59 8.44 15.94 -0.85
CA HIS A 59 8.76 14.53 -0.70
C HIS A 59 7.71 13.82 0.13
N ASN A 60 7.46 12.57 -0.25
CA ASN A 60 6.66 11.64 0.50
C ASN A 60 7.58 10.67 1.26
N THR A 61 7.22 10.36 2.50
CA THR A 61 7.80 9.24 3.26
C THR A 61 6.76 8.14 3.33
N GLU A 62 7.09 6.98 2.78
CA GLU A 62 6.20 5.81 2.68
C GLU A 62 6.74 4.70 3.59
N HIS A 63 5.88 4.18 4.46
CA HIS A 63 6.16 3.03 5.32
C HIS A 63 5.46 1.79 4.76
N VAL A 64 6.19 0.68 4.59
CA VAL A 64 5.66 -0.52 3.93
C VAL A 64 5.17 -1.54 4.94
N PHE A 65 3.90 -1.93 4.78
CA PHE A 65 3.27 -3.04 5.46
C PHE A 65 2.95 -4.17 4.49
N GLY A 66 3.05 -5.41 4.96
CA GLY A 66 2.52 -6.58 4.26
C GLY A 66 1.27 -7.11 4.95
N LEU A 67 0.21 -7.33 4.17
CA LEU A 67 -1.01 -7.99 4.61
C LEU A 67 -1.09 -9.38 3.98
N GLU A 68 -1.01 -10.42 4.81
CA GLU A 68 -1.13 -11.81 4.36
C GLU A 68 -2.57 -12.30 4.50
N LEU A 69 -3.16 -12.70 3.38
CA LEU A 69 -4.50 -13.26 3.32
C LEU A 69 -4.43 -14.77 3.09
N PRO A 70 -5.37 -15.57 3.65
CA PRO A 70 -5.37 -17.02 3.47
C PRO A 70 -5.63 -17.45 2.02
N GLN A 71 -6.32 -16.59 1.26
CA GLN A 71 -6.64 -16.75 -0.16
C GLN A 71 -7.09 -15.37 -0.69
N PRO A 72 -7.23 -15.19 -2.02
CA PRO A 72 -7.91 -14.03 -2.57
C PRO A 72 -9.30 -13.84 -1.94
N LEU A 73 -9.56 -12.65 -1.41
CA LEU A 73 -10.86 -12.29 -0.84
C LEU A 73 -11.64 -11.39 -1.81
N PRO A 74 -12.97 -11.31 -1.68
CA PRO A 74 -13.76 -10.30 -2.38
C PRO A 74 -13.27 -8.89 -2.04
N VAL A 75 -13.08 -8.06 -3.05
CA VAL A 75 -12.65 -6.66 -2.92
C VAL A 75 -13.79 -5.74 -3.34
N THR A 76 -14.15 -4.81 -2.45
CA THR A 76 -15.08 -3.72 -2.75
C THR A 76 -14.28 -2.42 -2.81
N LEU A 77 -14.11 -1.88 -4.01
CA LEU A 77 -13.27 -0.70 -4.22
C LEU A 77 -14.00 0.59 -3.81
N ALA A 78 -13.29 1.49 -3.13
CA ALA A 78 -13.69 2.89 -3.05
C ALA A 78 -13.65 3.51 -4.46
N PRO A 79 -14.80 3.90 -5.04
CA PRO A 79 -14.87 4.33 -6.45
C PRO A 79 -14.12 5.65 -6.72
N ASP A 80 -13.95 6.48 -5.68
CA ASP A 80 -13.22 7.75 -5.77
C ASP A 80 -11.69 7.56 -5.79
N GLU A 81 -11.21 6.36 -5.43
CA GLU A 81 -9.80 6.02 -5.36
C GLU A 81 -9.37 5.03 -6.43
N HIS A 82 -10.19 3.99 -6.64
CA HIS A 82 -9.86 2.87 -7.49
C HIS A 82 -10.99 2.50 -8.46
N ARG A 83 -10.63 2.17 -9.70
CA ARG A 83 -11.58 1.84 -10.79
C ARG A 83 -11.69 0.35 -11.10
N ALA A 84 -10.65 -0.42 -10.78
CA ALA A 84 -10.60 -1.86 -11.03
C ALA A 84 -9.49 -2.50 -10.18
N HIS A 85 -9.62 -3.79 -9.92
CA HIS A 85 -8.62 -4.61 -9.23
C HIS A 85 -8.39 -5.92 -9.97
N LEU A 86 -7.23 -6.53 -9.73
CA LEU A 86 -6.86 -7.85 -10.23
C LEU A 86 -6.01 -8.57 -9.18
N TRP A 87 -6.23 -9.86 -9.01
CA TRP A 87 -5.30 -10.76 -8.31
C TRP A 87 -4.32 -11.33 -9.32
N LEU A 88 -3.02 -11.14 -9.10
CA LEU A 88 -1.97 -11.52 -10.05
C LEU A 88 -0.80 -12.21 -9.34
N PRO A 89 -0.05 -13.11 -10.03
CA PRO A 89 1.25 -13.55 -9.57
C PRO A 89 2.19 -12.36 -9.35
N TRP A 90 3.01 -12.41 -8.29
CA TRP A 90 3.84 -11.28 -7.86
C TRP A 90 4.76 -10.72 -8.96
N ARG A 91 5.27 -11.56 -9.87
CA ARG A 91 6.11 -11.12 -10.99
C ARG A 91 5.35 -10.23 -11.96
N GLU A 92 4.10 -10.58 -12.26
CA GLU A 92 3.23 -9.80 -13.14
C GLU A 92 2.77 -8.51 -12.47
N ALA A 93 2.41 -8.59 -11.18
CA ALA A 93 2.06 -7.41 -10.38
C ALA A 93 3.19 -6.39 -10.35
N ALA A 94 4.44 -6.82 -10.15
CA ALA A 94 5.63 -5.96 -10.15
C ALA A 94 5.85 -5.26 -11.49
N GLN A 95 5.48 -5.87 -12.62
CA GLN A 95 5.58 -5.26 -13.94
C GLN A 95 4.45 -4.24 -14.21
N LYS A 96 3.29 -4.41 -13.57
CA LYS A 96 2.09 -3.62 -13.85
C LYS A 96 2.01 -2.31 -13.05
N VAL A 97 2.64 -2.24 -11.88
CA VAL A 97 2.63 -1.04 -11.04
C VAL A 97 3.55 0.04 -11.62
N PHE A 98 3.09 1.29 -11.57
CA PHE A 98 3.88 2.43 -12.08
C PHE A 98 4.90 2.93 -11.04
N SER A 99 4.57 2.86 -9.74
CA SER A 99 5.43 3.36 -8.67
C SER A 99 6.59 2.38 -8.45
N TRP A 100 7.81 2.93 -8.42
CA TRP A 100 9.02 2.15 -8.16
C TRP A 100 8.98 1.53 -6.76
N SER A 101 8.43 2.23 -5.75
CA SER A 101 8.38 1.76 -4.37
C SER A 101 7.45 0.54 -4.23
N ASN A 102 6.30 0.58 -4.88
CA ASN A 102 5.37 -0.55 -5.00
C ASN A 102 6.03 -1.75 -5.69
N ARG A 103 6.71 -1.53 -6.82
CA ARG A 103 7.39 -2.60 -7.55
C ARG A 103 8.42 -3.28 -6.64
N ASP A 104 9.26 -2.50 -5.98
CA ASP A 104 10.34 -3.02 -5.15
C ASP A 104 9.79 -3.77 -3.93
N ALA A 105 8.69 -3.28 -3.31
CA ALA A 105 7.97 -4.00 -2.27
C ALA A 105 7.44 -5.36 -2.74
N ILE A 106 6.86 -5.44 -3.95
CA ILE A 106 6.39 -6.71 -4.52
C ILE A 106 7.56 -7.65 -4.81
N LEU A 107 8.68 -7.14 -5.31
CA LEU A 107 9.86 -7.94 -5.65
C LEU A 107 10.54 -8.57 -4.42
N VAL A 108 10.39 -7.99 -3.22
CA VAL A 108 10.91 -8.58 -1.98
C VAL A 108 9.98 -9.59 -1.33
N LEU A 109 8.70 -9.67 -1.73
CA LEU A 109 7.69 -10.57 -1.16
C LEU A 109 8.16 -12.03 -1.02
N PRO A 110 8.81 -12.67 -2.02
CA PRO A 110 9.24 -14.07 -1.89
C PRO A 110 10.24 -14.34 -0.77
N ARG A 111 11.00 -13.32 -0.33
CA ARG A 111 11.93 -13.44 0.80
C ARG A 111 11.22 -13.33 2.15
N ARG A 112 10.05 -12.69 2.17
CA ARG A 112 9.23 -12.45 3.37
C ARG A 112 8.27 -13.62 3.63
N THR A 113 7.74 -14.25 2.58
CA THR A 113 6.79 -15.37 2.68
C THR A 113 7.45 -16.74 2.83
N ARG A 114 8.73 -16.88 2.47
CA ARG A 114 9.52 -18.10 2.70
C ARG A 114 10.10 -18.23 4.12
N ALA A 115 9.97 -17.19 4.93
CA ALA A 115 10.50 -17.14 6.29
C ALA A 115 9.45 -17.52 7.36
N ALA A 116 8.36 -18.17 6.96
CA ALA A 116 7.31 -18.67 7.85
C ALA A 116 7.35 -20.19 7.93
#